data_AF-A0A6H0SK39-F1
#
_entry.id   AF-A0A6H0SK39-F1
#
_cell.length_a   1.000
_cell.length_b   1.000
_cell.length_c   1.000
_cell.angle_alpha   90.00
_cell.angle_beta   90.00
_cell.angle_gamma   90.00
#
_symmetry.space_group_name_H-M   'P 1'
#
loop_
_entity.id
_entity.type
_entity.pdbx_description
1 polymer ?
#
loop_
_entity_poly.entity_id
_entity_poly.type
_entity_poly.pdbx_seq_one_letter_code
_entity_poly.pdbx_strand_id
1 'polypeptide(L)'
;MTALRHAAEVITGHPDQDFYAIALHGVSTEESESIAMPLLALNSVQALERDRATASREELVERGEDADEPADYEDRPDAQPNSPLEGEDVTLEENSIVISDADDQEFEDEDQEDTDEEDLDQVLASLEEGLDVDDAESFYSDKWEPSDWHWSAIDLCEDPAATLWSDAMTDLASREGWEPTIKRYYRTLVAVANALREELQQRTPADLVCYVADEDHAEKLLRLCLTDQQLSKYFPQLSQLVEGQ
;
A
#
# COMPACT_ATOMS: atom_id res chain seq x y z
N MET A 1 -24.40 -9.43 12.69
CA MET A 1 -23.89 -10.46 13.63
C MET A 1 -22.72 -11.26 13.05
N THR A 2 -22.64 -11.50 11.74
CA THR A 2 -21.54 -12.30 11.15
C THR A 2 -20.19 -11.58 11.12
N ALA A 3 -20.15 -10.30 10.71
CA ALA A 3 -18.93 -9.48 10.76
C ALA A 3 -18.29 -9.43 12.16
N LEU A 4 -19.11 -9.19 13.19
CA LEU A 4 -18.65 -9.15 14.58
C LEU A 4 -18.08 -10.50 15.03
N ARG A 5 -18.72 -11.61 14.64
CA ARG A 5 -18.23 -12.94 14.96
C ARG A 5 -16.86 -13.18 14.34
N HIS A 6 -16.70 -12.93 13.03
CA HIS A 6 -15.43 -13.15 12.34
C HIS A 6 -14.32 -12.26 12.89
N ALA A 7 -14.58 -10.96 13.08
CA ALA A 7 -13.62 -10.04 13.68
C ALA A 7 -13.21 -10.49 15.10
N ALA A 8 -14.19 -10.90 15.92
CA ALA A 8 -13.91 -11.40 17.26
C ALA A 8 -13.10 -12.71 17.27
N GLU A 9 -13.37 -13.62 16.33
CA GLU A 9 -12.62 -14.87 16.16
C GLU A 9 -11.15 -14.59 15.81
N VAL A 10 -10.89 -13.67 14.86
CA VAL A 10 -9.54 -13.25 14.49
C VAL A 10 -8.80 -12.63 15.67
N ILE A 11 -9.42 -11.66 16.36
CA ILE A 11 -8.81 -10.99 17.52
C ILE A 11 -8.53 -11.97 18.65
N THR A 12 -9.47 -12.87 18.95
CA THR A 12 -9.30 -13.86 20.03
C THR A 12 -8.24 -14.91 19.68
N GLY A 13 -8.06 -15.21 18.40
CA GLY A 13 -7.05 -16.14 17.90
C GLY A 13 -5.62 -15.61 17.99
N HIS A 14 -5.44 -14.28 18.14
CA HIS A 14 -4.14 -13.61 18.14
C HIS A 14 -4.01 -12.67 19.35
N PRO A 15 -3.97 -13.20 20.59
CA PRO A 15 -3.97 -12.39 21.81
C PRO A 15 -2.68 -11.60 22.03
N ASP A 16 -1.61 -11.93 21.30
CA ASP A 16 -0.32 -11.26 21.29
C ASP A 16 -0.25 -10.09 20.28
N GLN A 17 -1.34 -9.84 19.55
CA GLN A 17 -1.39 -8.80 18.54
C GLN A 17 -2.28 -7.62 18.92
N ASP A 18 -1.78 -6.43 18.61
CA ASP A 18 -2.46 -5.17 18.85
C ASP A 18 -3.20 -4.74 17.59
N PHE A 19 -4.45 -5.20 17.46
CA PHE A 19 -5.32 -4.80 16.37
C PHE A 19 -5.67 -3.32 16.46
N TYR A 20 -5.31 -2.56 15.44
CA TYR A 20 -5.54 -1.11 15.38
C TYR A 20 -6.62 -0.72 14.37
N ALA A 21 -6.92 -1.57 13.38
CA ALA A 21 -7.89 -1.23 12.34
C ALA A 21 -8.78 -2.41 11.91
N ILE A 22 -10.03 -2.07 11.57
CA ILE A 22 -11.02 -2.95 10.94
C ILE A 22 -11.72 -2.15 9.84
N ALA A 23 -11.85 -2.72 8.65
CA ALA A 23 -12.53 -2.06 7.55
C ALA A 23 -13.57 -2.97 6.89
N LEU A 24 -14.62 -2.35 6.39
CA LEU A 24 -15.53 -2.97 5.41
C LEU A 24 -15.16 -2.39 4.04
N HIS A 25 -14.68 -3.23 3.13
CA HIS A 25 -14.17 -2.82 1.81
C HIS A 25 -14.73 -3.69 0.68
N GLY A 26 -14.28 -3.46 -0.56
CA GLY A 26 -14.78 -4.18 -1.75
C GLY A 26 -16.20 -3.75 -2.13
N VAL A 27 -16.58 -2.52 -1.78
CA VAL A 27 -17.93 -1.98 -1.92
C VAL A 27 -18.13 -1.32 -3.27
N SER A 28 -18.12 -2.09 -4.37
CA SER A 28 -18.51 -1.51 -5.66
C SER A 28 -19.97 -1.05 -5.63
N THR A 29 -20.19 0.22 -5.95
CA THR A 29 -21.51 0.85 -6.03
C THR A 29 -21.75 1.55 -7.36
N GLU A 30 -20.98 1.23 -8.39
CA GLU A 30 -21.20 1.76 -9.72
C GLU A 30 -22.46 1.17 -10.36
N GLU A 31 -23.24 2.00 -11.06
CA GLU A 31 -24.45 1.54 -11.77
C GLU A 31 -24.12 0.59 -12.94
N SER A 32 -22.88 0.60 -13.43
CA SER A 32 -22.33 -0.36 -14.39
C SER A 32 -22.16 -1.77 -13.82
N GLU A 33 -22.09 -1.89 -12.51
CA GLU A 33 -21.73 -3.11 -11.79
C GLU A 33 -22.87 -3.54 -10.85
N SER A 34 -22.76 -4.76 -10.30
CA SER A 34 -23.66 -5.20 -9.24
C SER A 34 -23.21 -4.63 -7.90
N ILE A 35 -24.16 -4.26 -7.04
CA ILE A 35 -23.83 -3.86 -5.66
C ILE A 35 -23.24 -5.07 -4.94
N ALA A 36 -21.93 -5.00 -4.63
CA ALA A 36 -21.20 -6.10 -4.03
C ALA A 36 -21.37 -6.16 -2.50
N MET A 37 -21.36 -7.36 -1.94
CA MET A 37 -21.28 -7.56 -0.49
C MET A 37 -19.89 -7.14 -0.01
N PRO A 38 -19.77 -6.42 1.12
CA PRO A 38 -18.46 -5.98 1.57
C PRO A 38 -17.67 -7.15 2.15
N LEU A 39 -16.36 -7.06 2.03
CA LEU A 39 -15.40 -7.90 2.72
C LEU A 39 -15.01 -7.26 4.05
N LEU A 40 -14.68 -8.10 5.02
CA LEU A 40 -14.14 -7.67 6.29
C LEU A 40 -12.61 -7.74 6.24
N ALA A 41 -11.97 -6.62 6.56
CA ALA A 41 -10.53 -6.55 6.71
C ALA A 41 -10.14 -6.18 8.15
N LEU A 42 -9.03 -6.74 8.65
CA LEU A 42 -8.43 -6.40 9.94
C LEU A 42 -6.92 -6.30 9.82
N ASN A 43 -6.31 -5.41 10.62
CA ASN A 43 -4.87 -5.33 10.73
C ASN A 43 -4.40 -5.08 12.17
N SER A 44 -3.20 -5.57 12.45
CA SER A 44 -2.48 -5.37 13.69
C SER A 44 -1.14 -4.69 13.45
N VAL A 45 -0.60 -4.05 14.48
CA VAL A 45 0.69 -3.36 14.39
C VAL A 45 1.79 -4.35 13.98
N GLN A 46 1.76 -5.55 14.56
CA GLN A 46 2.73 -6.61 14.30
C GLN A 46 2.64 -7.14 12.87
N ALA A 47 1.42 -7.26 12.32
CA ALA A 47 1.23 -7.68 10.94
C ALA A 47 1.72 -6.62 9.96
N LEU A 48 1.38 -5.34 10.18
CA LEU A 48 1.88 -4.22 9.37
C LEU A 48 3.41 -4.17 9.32
N GLU A 49 4.08 -4.26 10.47
CA GLU A 49 5.55 -4.24 10.53
C GLU A 49 6.18 -5.41 9.75
N ARG A 50 5.61 -6.61 9.89
CA ARG A 50 6.08 -7.79 9.18
C ARG A 50 5.89 -7.67 7.67
N ASP A 51 4.74 -7.17 7.24
CA ASP A 51 4.40 -7.06 5.83
C ASP A 51 5.27 -5.98 5.16
N ARG A 52 5.52 -4.85 5.83
CA ARG A 52 6.52 -3.84 5.40
C ARG A 52 7.93 -4.42 5.27
N ALA A 53 8.40 -5.17 6.28
CA ALA A 53 9.72 -5.80 6.21
C ALA A 53 9.85 -6.81 5.06
N THR A 54 8.75 -7.49 4.72
CA THR A 54 8.70 -8.42 3.58
C THR A 54 8.77 -7.66 2.26
N ALA A 55 7.97 -6.60 2.10
CA ALA A 55 7.97 -5.75 0.91
C ALA A 55 9.35 -5.13 0.66
N SER A 56 10.01 -4.57 1.68
CA SER A 56 11.37 -4.03 1.55
C SER A 56 12.37 -5.10 1.11
N ARG A 57 12.26 -6.33 1.62
CA ARG A 57 13.13 -7.43 1.18
C ARG A 57 12.90 -7.79 -0.29
N GLU A 58 11.64 -7.84 -0.73
CA GLU A 58 11.29 -8.14 -2.12
C GLU A 58 11.81 -7.05 -3.07
N GLU A 59 11.74 -5.78 -2.68
CA GLU A 59 12.30 -4.67 -3.46
C GLU A 59 13.82 -4.77 -3.62
N LEU A 60 14.55 -5.10 -2.55
CA LEU A 60 15.99 -5.35 -2.61
C LEU A 60 16.32 -6.46 -3.61
N VAL A 61 15.57 -7.56 -3.55
CA VAL A 61 15.73 -8.69 -4.48
C VAL A 61 15.42 -8.28 -5.93
N GLU A 62 14.39 -7.46 -6.17
CA GLU A 62 14.04 -6.96 -7.51
C GLU A 62 15.12 -6.03 -8.07
N ARG A 63 15.72 -5.19 -7.21
CA ARG A 63 16.86 -4.33 -7.56
C ARG A 63 18.15 -5.11 -7.82
N GLY A 64 18.15 -6.42 -7.53
CA GLY A 64 19.32 -7.30 -7.65
C GLY A 64 20.33 -7.09 -6.53
N GLU A 65 19.91 -6.48 -5.42
CA GLU A 65 20.72 -6.34 -4.21
C GLU A 65 20.56 -7.61 -3.38
N ASP A 66 21.69 -8.25 -3.06
CA ASP A 66 21.69 -9.46 -2.25
C ASP A 66 21.34 -9.10 -0.79
N ALA A 67 20.05 -9.14 -0.47
CA ALA A 67 19.53 -8.88 0.89
C ALA A 67 20.07 -9.84 1.97
N ASP A 68 20.75 -10.93 1.56
CA ASP A 68 21.38 -11.93 2.42
C ASP A 68 22.92 -11.85 2.41
N GLU A 69 23.54 -10.85 1.76
CA GLU A 69 25.00 -10.70 1.74
C GLU A 69 25.50 -10.11 3.08
N PRO A 70 26.29 -10.86 3.87
CA PRO A 70 26.85 -10.33 5.10
C PRO A 70 27.81 -9.18 4.75
N ALA A 71 27.71 -8.05 5.46
CA ALA A 71 28.60 -6.87 5.31
C ALA A 71 30.11 -7.15 5.57
N ASP A 72 30.49 -8.41 5.78
CA ASP A 72 31.85 -8.92 5.97
C ASP A 72 32.29 -9.79 4.78
N TYR A 73 31.75 -9.54 3.58
CA TYR A 73 32.33 -10.10 2.37
C TYR A 73 33.64 -9.36 2.05
N GLU A 74 34.70 -9.70 2.79
CA GLU A 74 36.05 -9.37 2.38
C GLU A 74 36.37 -10.14 1.10
N ASP A 75 36.59 -9.42 0.00
CA ASP A 75 37.20 -9.95 -1.21
C ASP A 75 38.37 -10.83 -0.81
N ARG A 76 38.28 -12.13 -1.10
CA ARG A 76 39.33 -13.04 -0.67
C ARG A 76 40.65 -12.59 -1.31
N PRO A 77 41.74 -12.47 -0.53
CA PRO A 77 43.03 -12.01 -1.06
C PRO A 77 43.65 -12.98 -2.09
N ASP A 78 43.01 -14.12 -2.37
CA ASP A 78 43.40 -15.09 -3.40
C ASP A 78 42.67 -14.91 -4.74
N ALA A 79 41.78 -13.92 -4.89
CA ALA A 79 41.26 -13.47 -6.18
C ALA A 79 42.37 -12.79 -6.99
N GLN A 80 43.31 -13.59 -7.52
CA GLN A 80 44.34 -13.10 -8.41
C GLN A 80 43.69 -12.70 -9.75
N PRO A 81 43.88 -11.45 -10.23
CA PRO A 81 43.34 -10.99 -11.51
C PRO A 81 44.02 -11.63 -12.73
N ASN A 82 44.83 -12.68 -12.54
CA ASN A 82 45.66 -13.31 -13.56
C ASN A 82 45.50 -14.84 -13.53
N SER A 83 44.31 -15.35 -13.83
CA SER A 83 44.22 -16.65 -14.50
C SER A 83 43.99 -16.39 -15.98
N PRO A 84 44.97 -16.68 -16.87
CA PRO A 84 44.73 -16.67 -18.29
C PRO A 84 43.75 -17.80 -18.57
N LEU A 85 42.51 -17.44 -18.92
CA LEU A 85 41.61 -18.35 -19.61
C LEU A 85 42.34 -18.75 -20.91
N GLU A 86 42.67 -20.02 -21.04
CA GLU A 86 43.15 -20.61 -22.28
C GLU A 86 42.12 -20.26 -23.37
N GLY A 87 42.53 -19.42 -24.31
CA GLY A 87 41.71 -19.02 -25.43
C GLY A 87 41.40 -20.23 -26.29
N GLU A 88 40.16 -20.70 -26.25
CA GLU A 88 39.61 -21.49 -27.33
C GLU A 88 39.49 -20.59 -28.56
N ASP A 89 40.25 -20.99 -29.58
CA ASP A 89 40.35 -20.43 -30.92
C ASP A 89 38.98 -20.45 -31.61
N VAL A 90 38.24 -19.34 -31.53
CA VAL A 90 37.05 -19.12 -32.34
C VAL A 90 37.48 -18.44 -33.64
N THR A 91 37.64 -19.23 -34.69
CA THR A 91 37.87 -18.74 -36.06
C THR A 91 36.68 -17.89 -36.52
N LEU A 92 36.84 -16.58 -36.52
CA LEU A 92 35.92 -15.65 -37.18
C LEU A 92 36.37 -15.45 -38.63
N GLU A 93 35.57 -15.97 -39.56
CA GLU A 93 35.73 -15.74 -41.00
C GLU A 93 35.61 -14.25 -41.32
N GLU A 94 36.56 -13.77 -42.12
CA GLU A 94 36.72 -12.40 -42.59
C GLU A 94 35.51 -11.96 -43.43
N ASN A 95 34.77 -10.96 -42.96
CA ASN A 95 34.00 -10.08 -43.83
C ASN A 95 34.14 -8.62 -43.36
N SER A 96 35.25 -8.02 -43.79
CA SER A 96 35.35 -6.65 -44.33
C SER A 96 34.26 -5.65 -43.89
N ILE A 97 34.52 -4.89 -42.83
CA ILE A 97 33.97 -3.54 -42.69
C ILE A 97 35.13 -2.55 -42.69
N VAL A 98 35.10 -1.73 -43.72
CA VAL A 98 36.10 -0.73 -44.10
C VAL A 98 35.96 0.47 -43.17
N ILE A 99 37.03 0.81 -42.47
CA ILE A 99 37.18 2.06 -41.71
C ILE A 99 37.46 3.16 -42.74
N SER A 100 36.62 4.19 -42.77
CA SER A 100 36.90 5.44 -43.47
C SER A 100 36.96 6.60 -42.47
N ASP A 101 38.15 7.18 -42.46
CA ASP A 101 38.64 8.38 -41.80
C ASP A 101 37.96 9.66 -42.31
N ALA A 102 37.85 10.68 -41.44
CA ALA A 102 37.69 12.13 -41.68
C ALA A 102 36.68 12.80 -40.71
N ASP A 103 37.16 13.55 -39.72
CA ASP A 103 37.24 15.02 -39.80
C ASP A 103 37.68 15.65 -38.46
N ASP A 104 38.80 16.37 -38.53
CA ASP A 104 39.28 17.36 -37.56
C ASP A 104 38.24 18.47 -37.37
N GLN A 105 37.84 18.77 -36.12
CA GLN A 105 37.52 20.14 -35.69
C GLN A 105 38.00 20.37 -34.26
N GLU A 106 39.11 21.10 -34.15
CA GLU A 106 39.54 21.81 -32.94
C GLU A 106 38.49 22.88 -32.59
N PHE A 107 37.99 22.86 -31.35
CA PHE A 107 37.42 24.03 -30.70
C PHE A 107 38.07 24.15 -29.32
N GLU A 108 39.05 25.05 -29.23
CA GLU A 108 39.40 25.70 -27.97
C GLU A 108 38.43 26.88 -27.78
N ASP A 109 37.77 26.97 -26.62
CA ASP A 109 37.45 28.26 -26.00
C ASP A 109 37.26 28.09 -24.50
N GLU A 110 37.73 29.11 -23.79
CA GLU A 110 38.16 29.18 -22.40
C GLU A 110 37.02 29.28 -21.35
N ASP A 111 37.32 28.75 -20.16
CA ASP A 111 36.94 29.18 -18.80
C ASP A 111 35.57 29.88 -18.54
N GLN A 112 34.78 29.26 -17.66
CA GLN A 112 34.05 30.02 -16.64
C GLN A 112 33.77 29.19 -15.37
N GLU A 113 34.27 29.75 -14.26
CA GLU A 113 34.20 29.29 -12.88
C GLU A 113 32.76 29.24 -12.32
N ASP A 114 32.60 28.34 -11.34
CA ASP A 114 31.71 28.40 -10.17
C ASP A 114 30.23 28.73 -10.41
N THR A 115 29.40 27.69 -10.36
CA THR A 115 28.05 27.84 -9.78
C THR A 115 27.65 26.52 -9.14
N ASP A 116 27.78 26.47 -7.81
CA ASP A 116 27.16 25.54 -6.87
C ASP A 116 26.43 24.35 -7.52
N GLU A 117 27.18 23.32 -7.91
CA GLU A 117 26.61 21.98 -7.99
C GLU A 117 26.27 21.62 -6.54
N GLU A 118 25.04 21.94 -6.12
CA GLU A 118 24.42 21.25 -4.99
C GLU A 118 24.66 19.78 -5.26
N ASP A 119 25.53 19.17 -4.44
CA ASP A 119 25.99 17.79 -4.59
C ASP A 119 24.74 16.95 -4.87
N LEU A 120 24.61 16.41 -6.07
CA LEU A 120 23.37 15.76 -6.51
C LEU A 120 22.99 14.66 -5.53
N ASP A 121 23.99 14.04 -4.91
CA ASP A 121 23.85 13.06 -3.82
C ASP A 121 23.23 13.67 -2.55
N GLN A 122 23.56 14.92 -2.19
CA GLN A 122 22.97 15.66 -1.06
C GLN A 122 21.51 16.07 -1.36
N VAL A 123 21.20 16.46 -2.60
CA VAL A 123 19.84 16.79 -3.04
C VAL A 123 18.97 15.54 -3.09
N LEU A 124 19.49 14.42 -3.62
CA LEU A 124 18.81 13.13 -3.66
C LEU A 124 18.58 12.58 -2.24
N ALA A 125 19.58 12.62 -1.36
CA ALA A 125 19.42 12.20 0.03
C ALA A 125 18.39 13.07 0.79
N SER A 126 18.33 14.37 0.51
CA SER A 126 17.33 15.28 1.11
C SER A 126 15.92 15.04 0.57
N LEU A 127 15.80 14.58 -0.69
CA LEU A 127 14.53 14.16 -1.29
C LEU A 127 14.08 12.80 -0.75
N GLU A 128 14.99 11.85 -0.59
CA GLU A 128 14.74 10.52 -0.01
C GLU A 128 14.32 10.63 1.47
N GLU A 129 15.06 11.40 2.29
CA GLU A 129 14.67 11.70 3.69
C GLU A 129 13.32 12.43 3.79
N GLY A 130 12.94 13.20 2.77
CA GLY A 130 11.66 13.92 2.71
C GLY A 130 10.47 13.07 2.27
N LEU A 131 10.71 11.97 1.56
CA LEU A 131 9.68 11.07 1.03
C LEU A 131 9.34 9.93 2.00
N ASP A 132 10.28 9.51 2.85
CA ASP A 132 10.09 8.30 3.68
C ASP A 132 9.34 8.52 5.01
N VAL A 133 9.30 9.75 5.54
CA VAL A 133 8.85 9.96 6.93
C VAL A 133 7.42 10.49 7.04
N ASP A 134 6.90 11.22 6.04
CA ASP A 134 5.59 11.89 6.14
C ASP A 134 4.45 11.11 5.43
N ASP A 135 4.77 10.27 4.43
CA ASP A 135 3.74 9.53 3.68
C ASP A 135 3.33 8.20 4.32
N ALA A 136 4.19 7.56 5.12
CA ALA A 136 3.92 6.25 5.74
C ALA A 136 2.81 6.24 6.80
N GLU A 137 2.38 7.41 7.25
CA GLU A 137 1.27 7.63 8.20
C GLU A 137 0.16 8.51 7.58
N SER A 138 0.33 8.90 6.31
CA SER A 138 -0.64 9.69 5.57
C SER A 138 -1.89 8.88 5.24
N PHE A 139 -2.95 9.56 4.82
CA PHE A 139 -4.23 8.93 4.48
C PHE A 139 -4.10 7.86 3.38
N TYR A 140 -3.13 8.00 2.47
CA TYR A 140 -2.85 7.06 1.38
C TYR A 140 -1.72 6.07 1.70
N SER A 141 -1.33 5.93 2.97
CA SER A 141 -0.36 4.92 3.37
C SER A 141 -0.94 3.51 3.30
N ASP A 142 -0.07 2.54 3.05
CA ASP A 142 -0.30 1.09 3.18
C ASP A 142 -0.97 0.72 4.52
N LYS A 143 -0.71 1.48 5.58
CA LYS A 143 -1.36 1.36 6.88
C LYS A 143 -2.89 1.45 6.82
N TRP A 144 -3.43 2.27 5.94
CA TRP A 144 -4.87 2.53 5.83
C TRP A 144 -5.52 1.94 4.58
N GLU A 145 -4.79 1.11 3.83
CA GLU A 145 -5.28 0.41 2.64
C GLU A 145 -5.73 -1.02 2.98
N PRO A 146 -7.05 -1.28 3.13
CA PRO A 146 -7.52 -2.56 3.64
C PRO A 146 -7.34 -3.74 2.70
N SER A 147 -7.17 -3.48 1.40
CA SER A 147 -6.90 -4.52 0.41
C SER A 147 -5.54 -5.20 0.63
N ASP A 148 -4.57 -4.44 1.16
CA ASP A 148 -3.20 -4.89 1.43
C ASP A 148 -2.99 -5.43 2.85
N TRP A 149 -4.00 -5.36 3.72
CA TRP A 149 -3.87 -5.85 5.09
C TRP A 149 -3.74 -7.37 5.17
N HIS A 150 -3.06 -7.84 6.22
CA HIS A 150 -2.83 -9.26 6.43
C HIS A 150 -4.11 -10.12 6.44
N TRP A 151 -5.19 -9.60 7.00
CA TRP A 151 -6.51 -10.21 6.90
C TRP A 151 -7.42 -9.31 6.08
N SER A 152 -7.22 -9.23 4.76
CA SER A 152 -8.01 -8.36 3.89
C SER A 152 -9.30 -8.99 3.36
N ALA A 153 -9.32 -10.29 3.05
CA ALA A 153 -10.42 -10.93 2.32
C ALA A 153 -11.28 -11.87 3.19
N ILE A 154 -11.87 -11.38 4.28
CA ILE A 154 -12.79 -12.21 5.09
C ILE A 154 -14.23 -12.07 4.59
N ASP A 155 -14.77 -13.15 4.04
CA ASP A 155 -16.16 -13.22 3.61
C ASP A 155 -17.15 -13.15 4.78
N LEU A 156 -18.14 -12.27 4.66
CA LEU A 156 -19.19 -12.13 5.66
C LEU A 156 -20.25 -13.23 5.62
N CYS A 157 -20.36 -13.93 4.49
CA CYS A 157 -21.21 -15.11 4.34
C CYS A 157 -20.68 -16.00 3.22
N GLU A 158 -21.23 -17.21 3.11
CA GLU A 158 -20.86 -18.15 2.05
C GLU A 158 -21.20 -17.60 0.65
N ASP A 159 -20.38 -17.90 -0.36
CA ASP A 159 -20.53 -17.36 -1.73
C ASP A 159 -21.96 -17.40 -2.29
N PRO A 160 -22.74 -18.50 -2.18
CA PRO A 160 -24.08 -18.54 -2.73
C PRO A 160 -25.02 -17.52 -2.06
N ALA A 161 -24.82 -17.24 -0.77
CA ALA A 161 -25.60 -16.25 -0.05
C ALA A 161 -25.15 -14.82 -0.40
N ALA A 162 -23.86 -14.61 -0.63
CA ALA A 162 -23.31 -13.33 -1.07
C ALA A 162 -23.87 -12.96 -2.45
N THR A 163 -23.86 -13.88 -3.42
CA THR A 163 -24.44 -13.64 -4.76
C THR A 163 -25.93 -13.31 -4.68
N LEU A 164 -26.71 -14.08 -3.91
CA LEU A 164 -28.14 -13.82 -3.75
C LEU A 164 -28.43 -12.45 -3.12
N TRP A 165 -27.58 -12.01 -2.18
CA TRP A 165 -27.69 -10.69 -1.59
C TRP A 165 -27.36 -9.59 -2.61
N SER A 166 -26.28 -9.74 -3.38
CA SER A 166 -25.87 -8.78 -4.41
C SER A 166 -26.93 -8.64 -5.50
N ASP A 167 -27.49 -9.76 -5.97
CA ASP A 167 -28.59 -9.78 -6.93
C ASP A 167 -29.82 -9.06 -6.37
N ALA A 168 -30.22 -9.37 -5.14
CA ALA A 168 -31.39 -8.74 -4.51
C ALA A 168 -31.21 -7.23 -4.28
N MET A 169 -30.00 -6.79 -3.91
CA MET A 169 -29.67 -5.37 -3.73
C MET A 169 -29.65 -4.63 -5.06
N THR A 170 -29.10 -5.22 -6.11
CA THR A 170 -29.07 -4.66 -7.47
C THR A 170 -30.48 -4.57 -8.06
N ASP A 171 -31.31 -5.59 -7.84
CA ASP A 171 -32.74 -5.59 -8.20
C ASP A 171 -33.51 -4.48 -7.46
N LEU A 172 -33.20 -4.28 -6.17
CA LEU A 172 -33.81 -3.21 -5.37
C LEU A 172 -33.40 -1.83 -5.89
N ALA A 173 -32.12 -1.63 -6.19
CA ALA A 173 -31.60 -0.40 -6.77
C ALA A 173 -32.25 -0.08 -8.12
N SER A 174 -32.45 -1.10 -8.96
CA SER A 174 -33.14 -0.97 -10.25
C SER A 174 -34.61 -0.54 -10.10
N ARG A 175 -35.26 -0.86 -8.98
CA ARG A 175 -36.69 -0.56 -8.74
C ARG A 175 -36.91 0.75 -7.98
N GLU A 176 -36.12 1.01 -6.94
CA GLU A 176 -36.27 2.17 -6.05
C GLU A 176 -35.34 3.35 -6.42
N GLY A 177 -34.44 3.13 -7.38
CA GLY A 177 -33.40 4.06 -7.77
C GLY A 177 -32.06 3.73 -7.12
N TRP A 178 -31.00 3.92 -7.89
CA TRP A 178 -29.62 3.60 -7.51
C TRP A 178 -29.15 4.43 -6.31
N GLU A 179 -29.16 5.76 -6.46
CA GLU A 179 -28.65 6.69 -5.45
C GLU A 179 -29.32 6.54 -4.06
N PRO A 180 -30.66 6.45 -3.92
CA PRO A 180 -31.30 6.19 -2.62
C PRO A 180 -30.89 4.85 -2.00
N THR A 181 -30.68 3.82 -2.82
CA THR A 181 -30.31 2.48 -2.38
C THR A 181 -28.87 2.45 -1.88
N ILE A 182 -27.93 3.03 -2.62
CA ILE A 182 -26.53 3.18 -2.22
C ILE A 182 -26.39 4.01 -0.94
N LYS A 183 -27.15 5.10 -0.79
CA LYS A 183 -27.18 5.88 0.47
C LYS A 183 -27.64 5.04 1.66
N ARG A 184 -28.63 4.16 1.50
CA ARG A 184 -29.06 3.24 2.58
C ARG A 184 -28.02 2.16 2.85
N TYR A 185 -27.38 1.68 1.80
CA TYR A 185 -26.30 0.71 1.89
C TYR A 185 -25.14 1.23 2.72
N TYR A 186 -24.53 2.36 2.34
CA TYR A 186 -23.43 2.97 3.12
C TYR A 186 -23.84 3.29 4.56
N ARG A 187 -25.06 3.80 4.81
CA ARG A 187 -25.54 4.02 6.18
C ARG A 187 -25.56 2.75 7.01
N THR A 188 -25.91 1.62 6.39
CA THR A 188 -25.91 0.32 7.05
C THR A 188 -24.47 -0.11 7.35
N LEU A 189 -23.55 0.05 6.40
CA LEU A 189 -22.13 -0.27 6.61
C LEU A 189 -21.50 0.57 7.72
N VAL A 190 -21.75 1.88 7.72
CA VAL A 190 -21.30 2.79 8.79
C VAL A 190 -21.85 2.36 10.15
N ALA A 191 -23.14 1.99 10.21
CA ALA A 191 -23.73 1.48 11.45
C ALA A 191 -23.08 0.16 11.91
N VAL A 192 -22.73 -0.73 10.97
CA VAL A 192 -22.00 -1.97 11.28
C VAL A 192 -20.58 -1.66 11.77
N ALA A 193 -19.83 -0.78 11.10
CA ALA A 193 -18.49 -0.38 11.51
C ALA A 193 -18.47 0.22 12.92
N ASN A 194 -19.44 1.09 13.23
CA ASN A 194 -19.60 1.66 14.57
C ASN A 194 -19.91 0.58 15.62
N ALA A 195 -20.82 -0.35 15.32
CA ALA A 195 -21.14 -1.45 16.21
C ALA A 195 -19.95 -2.40 16.43
N LEU A 196 -19.13 -2.65 15.39
CA LEU A 196 -17.90 -3.43 15.52
C LEU A 196 -16.93 -2.75 16.49
N ARG A 197 -16.72 -1.44 16.34
CA ARG A 197 -15.86 -0.65 17.22
C ARG A 197 -16.32 -0.74 18.67
N GLU A 198 -17.59 -0.47 18.94
CA GLU A 198 -18.14 -0.47 20.30
C GLU A 198 -17.97 -1.82 21.02
N GLU A 199 -18.19 -2.92 20.30
CA GLU A 199 -18.12 -4.28 20.84
C GLU A 199 -16.69 -4.82 20.97
N LEU A 200 -15.79 -4.44 20.05
CA LEU A 200 -14.44 -4.98 19.96
C LEU A 200 -13.39 -4.12 20.66
N GLN A 201 -13.61 -2.81 20.82
CA GLN A 201 -12.69 -1.91 21.53
C GLN A 201 -12.39 -2.37 22.96
N GLN A 202 -13.33 -3.04 23.62
CA GLN A 202 -13.13 -3.59 24.97
C GLN A 202 -12.19 -4.81 25.00
N ARG A 203 -11.95 -5.42 23.83
CA ARG A 203 -11.15 -6.63 23.64
C ARG A 203 -9.76 -6.32 23.10
N THR A 204 -9.53 -5.09 22.64
CA THR A 204 -8.24 -4.63 22.10
C THR A 204 -7.63 -3.58 23.03
N PRO A 205 -6.33 -3.68 23.34
CA PRO A 205 -5.64 -2.66 24.12
C PRO A 205 -5.36 -1.38 23.30
N ALA A 206 -5.26 -1.52 21.97
CA ALA A 206 -5.08 -0.42 21.04
C ALA A 206 -6.40 0.32 20.77
N ASP A 207 -6.27 1.58 20.36
CA ASP A 207 -7.37 2.43 19.88
C ASP A 207 -7.82 1.92 18.50
N LEU A 208 -8.99 1.29 18.47
CA LEU A 208 -9.50 0.55 17.33
C LEU A 208 -10.24 1.49 16.37
N VAL A 209 -9.71 1.60 15.16
CA VAL A 209 -10.29 2.38 14.07
C VAL A 209 -11.16 1.45 13.22
N CYS A 210 -12.47 1.71 13.18
CA CYS A 210 -13.38 0.94 12.33
C CYS A 210 -14.02 1.85 11.29
N TYR A 211 -13.92 1.52 10.01
CA TYR A 211 -14.45 2.35 8.93
C TYR A 211 -14.93 1.53 7.72
N VAL A 212 -15.53 2.24 6.76
CA VAL A 212 -15.90 1.70 5.45
C VAL A 212 -14.92 2.30 4.44
N ALA A 213 -14.22 1.45 3.70
CA ALA A 213 -13.25 1.85 2.69
C ALA A 213 -13.88 1.74 1.30
N ASP A 214 -13.84 2.85 0.58
CA ASP A 214 -14.44 3.06 -0.73
C ASP A 214 -13.65 4.16 -1.43
N GLU A 215 -13.18 3.93 -2.66
CA GLU A 215 -12.33 4.89 -3.37
C GLU A 215 -13.07 6.19 -3.68
N ASP A 216 -14.36 6.12 -4.03
CA ASP A 216 -15.15 7.28 -4.43
C ASP A 216 -15.55 8.20 -3.26
N HIS A 217 -15.75 7.63 -2.07
CA HIS A 217 -16.33 8.33 -0.91
C HIS A 217 -15.46 8.27 0.36
N ALA A 218 -14.18 7.89 0.25
CA ALA A 218 -13.30 7.56 1.36
C ALA A 218 -13.34 8.59 2.52
N GLU A 219 -13.10 9.88 2.22
CA GLU A 219 -13.06 10.94 3.24
C GLU A 219 -14.40 11.11 3.98
N LYS A 220 -15.52 11.01 3.25
CA LYS A 220 -16.87 11.19 3.82
C LYS A 220 -17.21 10.00 4.71
N LEU A 221 -16.88 8.79 4.29
CA LEU A 221 -17.15 7.58 5.07
C LEU A 221 -16.30 7.51 6.33
N LEU A 222 -15.02 7.91 6.26
CA LEU A 222 -14.17 8.04 7.44
C LEU A 222 -14.75 9.02 8.46
N ARG A 223 -15.17 10.20 8.02
CA ARG A 223 -15.82 11.19 8.91
C ARG A 223 -17.11 10.68 9.56
N LEU A 224 -17.83 9.77 8.90
CA LEU A 224 -19.06 9.18 9.44
C LEU A 224 -18.79 8.01 10.41
N CYS A 225 -17.66 7.34 10.29
CA CYS A 225 -17.30 6.18 11.13
C CYS A 225 -16.43 6.57 12.33
N LEU A 226 -15.58 7.58 12.20
CA LEU A 226 -14.57 7.93 13.19
C LEU A 226 -15.03 9.05 14.12
N THR A 227 -14.49 9.03 15.34
CA THR A 227 -14.66 10.13 16.28
C THR A 227 -13.71 11.29 15.96
N ASP A 228 -14.04 12.51 16.36
CA ASP A 228 -13.17 13.69 16.17
C ASP A 228 -11.76 13.48 16.72
N GLN A 229 -11.64 12.76 17.85
CA GLN A 229 -10.35 12.40 18.43
C GLN A 229 -9.54 11.47 17.51
N GLN A 230 -10.17 10.42 16.99
CA GLN A 230 -9.52 9.49 16.06
C GLN A 230 -9.16 10.17 14.74
N LEU A 231 -10.04 11.01 14.20
CA LEU A 231 -9.75 11.81 13.00
C LEU A 231 -8.54 12.73 13.23
N SER A 232 -8.50 13.48 14.33
CA SER A 232 -7.39 14.38 14.61
C SER A 232 -6.05 13.67 14.85
N LYS A 233 -6.10 12.43 15.36
CA LYS A 233 -4.93 11.62 15.70
C LYS A 233 -4.37 10.88 14.50
N TYR A 234 -5.23 10.25 13.70
CA TYR A 234 -4.83 9.35 12.61
C TYR A 234 -4.99 9.97 11.22
N PHE A 235 -5.88 10.96 11.07
CA PHE A 235 -6.18 11.61 9.80
C PHE A 235 -6.22 13.14 9.94
N PRO A 236 -5.14 13.78 10.42
CA PRO A 236 -5.13 15.21 10.74
C PRO A 236 -5.48 16.11 9.55
N GLN A 237 -5.14 15.67 8.33
CA GLN A 237 -5.47 16.34 7.07
C GLN A 237 -7.00 16.51 6.90
N LEU A 238 -7.78 15.49 7.29
CA LEU A 238 -9.24 15.52 7.19
C LEU A 238 -9.89 16.41 8.26
N SER A 239 -9.22 16.61 9.40
CA SER A 239 -9.68 17.51 10.46
C SER A 239 -9.49 18.98 10.11
N GLN A 240 -8.35 19.34 9.49
CA GLN A 240 -8.04 20.73 9.12
C GLN A 240 -8.95 21.28 8.01
N LEU A 241 -9.42 20.42 7.12
CA LEU A 241 -10.40 20.78 6.07
C LEU A 241 -11.75 21.28 6.62
N VAL A 242 -12.06 21.04 7.90
CA VAL A 242 -13.31 21.49 8.54
C VAL A 242 -13.20 22.93 9.07
N GLU A 243 -12.01 23.41 9.40
CA GLU A 243 -11.82 24.77 9.93
C GLU A 243 -11.74 25.85 8.84
N GLY A 244 -11.73 25.45 7.56
CA GLY A 244 -11.61 26.34 6.41
C GLY A 244 -12.90 26.66 5.64
N GLN A 245 -14.08 26.22 6.10
CA GLN A 245 -15.38 26.48 5.45
C GLN A 245 -16.32 27.39 6.25
#